data_AF-A0A957BZV8-F1
#
_entry.id   AF-A0A957BZV8-F1
#
_cell.length_a   1.000
_cell.length_b   1.000
_cell.length_c   1.000
_cell.angle_alpha   90.00
_cell.angle_beta   90.00
_cell.angle_gamma   90.00
#
_symmetry.space_group_name_H-M   'P 1'
#
loop_
_entity.id
_entity.type
_entity.pdbx_description
1 polymer ?
#
loop_
_entity_poly.entity_id
_entity_poly.type
_entity_poly.pdbx_seq_one_letter_code
_entity_poly.pdbx_strand_id
1 'polypeptide(L)'
;MMRYLRAFFKALQLTIQGKQFQPVDVQYPSLTQWIHEGRQLVNEAYKLAESNGWSEEKRQSLRLTLDRRDISMEVILGSVRHNLTMEYPKLLESRMQYNLTALYALNMNDQYRVAQLAQEEELPKNMLQSVQALADHLAQIPPSNQP
;
A
#
# COMPACT_ATOMS: atom_id res chain seq x y z
N MET A 1 -18.06 22.40 -1.07
CA MET A 1 -17.60 23.58 -1.83
C MET A 1 -17.04 24.72 -0.96
N MET A 2 -17.66 25.13 0.15
CA MET A 2 -17.17 26.27 0.96
C MET A 2 -15.76 26.12 1.58
N ARG A 3 -15.26 24.89 1.82
CA ARG A 3 -13.90 24.66 2.36
C ARG A 3 -12.79 25.03 1.37
N TYR A 4 -12.97 24.76 0.08
CA TYR A 4 -11.95 25.00 -0.95
C TYR A 4 -11.81 26.49 -1.28
N LEU A 5 -12.92 27.22 -1.31
CA LEU A 5 -12.93 28.69 -1.48
C LEU A 5 -12.18 29.39 -0.34
N ARG A 6 -12.39 28.96 0.91
CA ARG A 6 -11.64 29.50 2.06
C ARG A 6 -10.16 29.17 1.99
N ALA A 7 -9.79 27.95 1.57
CA ALA A 7 -8.40 27.56 1.40
C ALA A 7 -7.70 28.41 0.32
N PHE A 8 -8.38 28.69 -0.80
CA PHE A 8 -7.86 29.52 -1.89
C PHE A 8 -7.58 30.96 -1.46
N PHE A 9 -8.54 31.64 -0.83
CA PHE A 9 -8.34 33.02 -0.37
C PHE A 9 -7.28 33.13 0.72
N LYS A 10 -7.18 32.12 1.60
CA LYS A 10 -6.15 32.07 2.64
C LYS A 10 -4.76 31.83 2.05
N ALA A 11 -4.64 30.98 1.02
CA ALA A 11 -3.40 30.79 0.28
C ALA A 11 -2.99 32.08 -0.44
N LEU A 12 -3.92 32.76 -1.12
CA LEU A 12 -3.67 34.05 -1.78
C LEU A 12 -3.21 35.13 -0.79
N GLN A 13 -3.86 35.22 0.37
CA GLN A 13 -3.47 36.13 1.44
C GLN A 13 -2.06 35.85 1.98
N LEU A 14 -1.70 34.57 2.13
CA LEU A 14 -0.36 34.16 2.58
C LEU A 14 0.72 34.47 1.53
N THR A 15 0.44 34.24 0.24
CA THR A 15 1.33 34.59 -0.87
C THR A 15 1.59 36.10 -0.94
N ILE A 16 0.56 36.94 -0.74
CA ILE A 16 0.70 38.40 -0.70
C ILE A 16 1.53 38.84 0.52
N GLN A 17 1.48 38.10 1.63
CA GLN A 17 2.26 38.38 2.85
C GLN A 17 3.71 37.88 2.81
N GLY A 18 4.16 37.29 1.68
CA GLY A 18 5.49 36.69 1.57
C GLY A 18 5.69 35.45 2.47
N LYS A 19 4.62 34.97 3.11
CA LYS A 19 4.64 33.76 3.91
C LYS A 19 4.39 32.60 2.98
N GLN A 20 5.44 31.85 2.65
CA GLN A 20 5.29 30.58 1.97
C GLN A 20 4.37 29.69 2.81
N PHE A 21 3.40 29.08 2.15
CA PHE A 21 2.67 27.97 2.75
C PHE A 21 3.73 26.92 3.07
N GLN A 22 4.07 26.74 4.34
CA GLN A 22 4.81 25.56 4.76
C GLN A 22 3.85 24.40 4.49
N PRO A 23 4.09 23.55 3.47
CA PRO A 23 3.31 22.32 3.37
C PRO A 23 3.40 21.63 4.72
N VAL A 24 2.31 21.00 5.15
CA VAL A 24 2.35 20.15 6.36
C VAL A 24 3.56 19.24 6.17
N ASP A 25 4.58 19.39 7.03
CA ASP A 25 5.81 18.61 6.91
C ASP A 25 5.40 17.14 6.87
N VAL A 26 5.55 16.53 5.69
CA VAL A 26 5.29 15.11 5.54
C VAL A 26 6.40 14.44 6.32
N GLN A 27 6.07 13.96 7.51
CA GLN A 27 7.05 13.47 8.48
C GLN A 27 7.90 12.31 7.92
N TYR A 28 7.33 11.54 6.99
CA TYR A 28 7.96 10.37 6.36
C TYR A 28 7.69 10.35 4.85
N PRO A 29 8.35 11.20 4.04
CA PRO A 29 8.02 11.34 2.63
C PRO A 29 8.40 10.09 1.82
N SER A 30 9.54 9.47 2.13
CA SER A 30 9.97 8.20 1.51
C SER A 30 8.97 7.06 1.76
N LEU A 31 8.49 6.88 3.00
CA LEU A 31 7.45 5.89 3.32
C LEU A 31 6.11 6.24 2.65
N THR A 32 5.75 7.52 2.57
CA THR A 32 4.51 7.96 1.92
C THR A 32 4.53 7.63 0.42
N GLN A 33 5.66 7.87 -0.24
CA GLN A 33 5.86 7.53 -1.64
C GLN A 33 5.82 6.01 -1.85
N TRP A 34 6.53 5.26 -1.02
CA TRP A 34 6.52 3.80 -1.07
C TRP A 34 5.10 3.20 -0.88
N ILE A 35 4.29 3.76 0.02
CA ILE A 35 2.87 3.36 0.18
C ILE A 35 2.08 3.65 -1.12
N HIS A 36 2.30 4.82 -1.71
CA HIS A 36 1.61 5.22 -2.94
C HIS A 36 1.90 4.26 -4.10
N GLU A 37 3.18 3.93 -4.31
CA GLU A 37 3.63 2.99 -5.35
C GLU A 37 3.10 1.57 -5.09
N GLY A 38 3.18 1.09 -3.84
CA GLY A 38 2.64 -0.23 -3.47
C GLY A 38 1.14 -0.32 -3.76
N ARG A 39 0.38 0.77 -3.51
CA ARG A 39 -1.04 0.85 -3.83
C ARG A 39 -1.30 0.76 -5.34
N GLN A 40 -0.42 1.33 -6.17
CA GLN A 40 -0.54 1.20 -7.62
C GLN A 40 -0.32 -0.26 -8.05
N LEU A 41 0.75 -0.89 -7.55
CA LEU A 41 1.10 -2.28 -7.87
C LEU A 41 0.01 -3.27 -7.47
N VAL A 42 -0.56 -3.17 -6.27
CA VAL A 42 -1.65 -4.07 -5.85
C VAL A 42 -2.91 -3.87 -6.70
N ASN A 43 -3.23 -2.64 -7.08
CA ASN A 43 -4.36 -2.36 -7.96
C ASN A 43 -4.12 -2.87 -9.40
N GLU A 44 -2.87 -2.82 -9.88
CA GLU A 44 -2.48 -3.42 -11.15
C GLU A 44 -2.61 -4.94 -11.12
N ALA A 45 -2.21 -5.60 -10.02
CA ALA A 45 -2.41 -7.03 -9.83
C ALA A 45 -3.89 -7.43 -9.93
N TYR A 46 -4.79 -6.66 -9.29
CA TYR A 46 -6.24 -6.86 -9.41
C TYR A 46 -6.76 -6.65 -10.83
N LYS A 47 -6.36 -5.56 -11.50
CA LYS A 47 -6.75 -5.29 -12.90
C LYS A 47 -6.27 -6.38 -13.85
N LEU A 48 -5.03 -6.83 -13.69
CA LEU A 48 -4.48 -7.93 -14.47
C LEU A 48 -5.24 -9.22 -14.20
N ALA A 49 -5.55 -9.53 -12.95
CA ALA A 49 -6.38 -10.69 -12.61
C ALA A 49 -7.72 -10.66 -13.35
N GLU A 50 -8.46 -9.55 -13.24
CA GLU A 50 -9.75 -9.40 -13.91
C GLU A 50 -9.65 -9.52 -15.43
N SER A 51 -8.65 -8.88 -16.05
CA SER A 51 -8.43 -8.95 -17.50
C SER A 51 -8.06 -10.35 -18.01
N ASN A 52 -7.52 -11.21 -17.14
CA ASN A 52 -7.18 -12.61 -17.44
C ASN A 52 -8.27 -13.60 -16.98
N GLY A 53 -9.47 -13.11 -16.63
CA GLY A 53 -10.59 -13.95 -16.23
C GLY A 53 -10.43 -14.58 -14.84
N TRP A 54 -9.57 -14.01 -13.98
CA TRP A 54 -9.49 -14.30 -12.55
C TRP A 54 -10.47 -13.39 -11.82
N SER A 55 -11.73 -13.78 -11.82
CA SER A 55 -12.78 -13.12 -11.04
C SER A 55 -12.50 -13.22 -9.53
N GLU A 56 -13.25 -12.48 -8.73
CA GLU A 56 -13.15 -12.54 -7.28
C GLU A 56 -13.35 -13.98 -6.76
N GLU A 57 -14.32 -14.71 -7.30
CA GLU A 57 -14.60 -16.10 -6.90
C GLU A 57 -13.40 -17.02 -7.17
N LYS A 58 -12.72 -16.85 -8.31
CA LYS A 58 -11.50 -17.63 -8.61
C LYS A 58 -10.34 -17.28 -7.69
N ARG A 59 -10.17 -16.00 -7.35
CA ARG A 59 -9.16 -15.57 -6.37
C ARG A 59 -9.50 -16.03 -4.95
N GLN A 60 -10.78 -16.22 -4.63
CA GLN A 60 -11.21 -16.81 -3.36
C GLN A 60 -10.99 -18.34 -3.33
N SER A 61 -11.08 -19.02 -4.48
CA SER A 61 -10.86 -20.47 -4.58
C SER A 61 -9.39 -20.87 -4.55
N LEU A 62 -8.49 -20.05 -5.10
CA LEU A 62 -7.04 -20.27 -4.97
C LEU A 62 -6.62 -20.02 -3.51
N ARG A 63 -6.19 -21.08 -2.82
CA ARG A 63 -5.85 -21.06 -1.39
C ARG A 63 -4.45 -21.57 -1.16
N LEU A 64 -3.72 -20.87 -0.30
CA LEU A 64 -2.40 -21.25 0.18
C LEU A 64 -2.50 -21.66 1.64
N THR A 65 -1.83 -22.75 2.01
CA THR A 65 -1.69 -23.13 3.42
C THR A 65 -0.46 -22.43 4.01
N LEU A 66 -0.68 -21.33 4.73
CA LEU A 66 0.35 -20.53 5.38
C LEU A 66 0.18 -20.60 6.90
N ASP A 67 1.25 -20.94 7.64
CA ASP A 67 1.24 -21.07 9.10
C ASP A 67 0.08 -21.96 9.62
N ARG A 68 -0.16 -23.08 8.91
CA ARG A 68 -1.27 -24.04 9.18
C ARG A 68 -2.68 -23.46 8.99
N ARG A 69 -2.83 -22.36 8.23
CA ARG A 69 -4.11 -21.76 7.88
C ARG A 69 -4.25 -21.67 6.37
N ASP A 70 -5.43 -22.01 5.88
CA ASP A 70 -5.76 -21.78 4.47
C ASP A 70 -6.17 -20.33 4.28
N ILE A 71 -5.44 -19.61 3.45
CA ILE A 71 -5.67 -18.20 3.14
C ILE A 71 -5.81 -18.09 1.62
N SER A 72 -6.89 -17.47 1.16
CA SER A 72 -7.10 -17.28 -0.28
C SER A 72 -6.25 -16.15 -0.84
N MET A 73 -5.98 -16.20 -2.15
CA MET A 73 -5.35 -15.11 -2.88
C MET A 73 -6.09 -13.78 -2.67
N GLU A 74 -7.43 -13.79 -2.69
CA GLU A 74 -8.24 -12.59 -2.45
C GLU A 74 -7.99 -12.00 -1.06
N VAL A 75 -7.85 -12.84 -0.02
CA VAL A 75 -7.54 -12.36 1.33
C VAL A 75 -6.13 -11.78 1.42
N ILE A 76 -5.14 -12.41 0.76
CA ILE A 76 -3.75 -11.92 0.73
C ILE A 76 -3.68 -10.55 0.06
N LEU A 77 -4.15 -10.43 -1.19
CA LEU A 77 -4.11 -9.16 -1.92
C LEU A 77 -5.01 -8.10 -1.27
N GLY A 78 -6.16 -8.53 -0.73
CA GLY A 78 -7.10 -7.68 -0.04
C GLY A 78 -6.52 -7.06 1.22
N SER A 79 -5.80 -7.84 2.04
CA SER A 79 -5.14 -7.32 3.25
C SER A 79 -4.05 -6.31 2.91
N VAL A 80 -3.22 -6.62 1.91
CA VAL A 80 -2.16 -5.72 1.43
C VAL A 80 -2.76 -4.41 0.92
N ARG A 81 -3.80 -4.48 0.09
CA ARG A 81 -4.51 -3.30 -0.42
C ARG A 81 -5.12 -2.47 0.70
N HIS A 82 -5.75 -3.12 1.69
CA HIS A 82 -6.30 -2.44 2.86
C HIS A 82 -5.20 -1.74 3.66
N ASN A 83 -4.08 -2.42 3.91
CA ASN A 83 -2.96 -1.85 4.66
C ASN A 83 -2.35 -0.64 3.95
N LEU A 84 -2.05 -0.75 2.65
CA LEU A 84 -1.51 0.35 1.84
C LEU A 84 -2.48 1.53 1.71
N THR A 85 -3.80 1.28 1.74
CA THR A 85 -4.80 2.35 1.55
C THR A 85 -5.21 3.01 2.86
N MET A 86 -5.24 2.26 3.96
CA MET A 86 -5.86 2.67 5.21
C MET A 86 -4.91 2.59 6.40
N GLU A 87 -4.32 1.43 6.68
CA GLU A 87 -3.56 1.23 7.93
C GLU A 87 -2.21 1.94 7.91
N TYR A 88 -1.41 1.79 6.85
CA TYR A 88 -0.10 2.44 6.77
C TYR A 88 -0.20 3.97 6.81
N PRO A 89 -1.09 4.62 6.04
CA PRO A 89 -1.29 6.06 6.17
C PRO A 89 -1.68 6.48 7.60
N LYS A 90 -2.63 5.78 8.24
CA LYS A 90 -3.03 6.08 9.63
C LYS A 90 -1.86 5.93 10.62
N LEU A 91 -1.00 4.93 10.43
CA LEU A 91 0.19 4.76 11.26
C LEU A 91 1.19 5.89 11.06
N LEU A 92 1.40 6.36 9.83
CA LEU A 92 2.28 7.51 9.55
C LEU A 92 1.73 8.84 10.11
N GLU A 93 0.42 9.02 10.07
CA GLU A 93 -0.24 10.22 10.62
C GLU A 93 -0.34 10.20 12.16
N SER A 94 -0.27 9.02 12.76
CA SER A 94 -0.41 8.83 14.20
C SER A 94 0.85 9.27 14.96
N ARG A 95 0.63 9.88 16.14
CA ARG A 95 1.69 10.19 17.12
C ARG A 95 1.86 9.11 18.18
N MET A 96 1.28 7.94 17.99
CA MET A 96 1.41 6.82 18.92
C MET A 96 2.87 6.37 19.03
N GLN A 97 3.28 6.03 20.25
CA GLN A 97 4.54 5.36 20.49
C GLN A 97 4.55 4.02 19.72
N TYR A 98 5.60 3.76 18.96
CA TYR A 98 5.78 2.54 18.14
C TYR A 98 4.91 2.41 16.87
N ASN A 99 4.32 3.48 16.37
CA ASN A 99 3.59 3.48 15.09
C ASN A 99 4.42 2.89 13.93
N LEU A 100 5.70 3.25 13.83
CA LEU A 100 6.62 2.73 12.81
C LEU A 100 6.90 1.24 13.02
N THR A 101 7.10 0.79 14.26
CA THR A 101 7.29 -0.63 14.57
C THR A 101 6.08 -1.45 14.11
N ALA A 102 4.87 -0.96 14.36
CA ALA A 102 3.64 -1.60 13.90
C ALA A 102 3.58 -1.66 12.36
N LEU A 103 3.97 -0.59 11.67
CA LEU A 103 4.01 -0.53 10.21
C LEU A 103 4.98 -1.58 9.64
N TYR A 104 6.22 -1.65 10.15
CA TYR A 104 7.19 -2.65 9.70
C TYR A 104 6.74 -4.08 10.00
N ALA A 105 6.13 -4.32 11.16
CA ALA A 105 5.61 -5.65 11.51
C ALA A 105 4.45 -6.08 10.60
N LEU A 106 3.53 -5.17 10.27
CA LEU A 106 2.47 -5.43 9.30
C LEU A 106 3.05 -5.70 7.90
N ASN A 107 4.01 -4.88 7.45
CA ASN A 107 4.66 -5.07 6.17
C ASN A 107 5.39 -6.41 6.07
N MET A 108 6.05 -6.86 7.14
CA MET A 108 6.71 -8.16 7.16
C MET A 108 5.72 -9.32 6.93
N ASN A 109 4.52 -9.24 7.51
CA ASN A 109 3.47 -10.23 7.26
C ASN A 109 2.96 -10.18 5.82
N ASP A 110 2.75 -8.97 5.28
CA ASP A 110 2.32 -8.77 3.90
C ASP A 110 3.37 -9.29 2.91
N GLN A 111 4.64 -8.94 3.10
CA GLN A 111 5.77 -9.41 2.32
C GLN A 111 5.82 -10.93 2.28
N TYR A 112 5.75 -11.60 3.44
CA TYR A 112 5.77 -13.06 3.51
C TYR A 112 4.63 -13.67 2.70
N ARG A 113 3.38 -13.21 2.89
CA ARG A 113 2.21 -13.79 2.21
C ARG A 113 2.26 -13.57 0.69
N VAL A 114 2.64 -12.37 0.25
CA VAL A 114 2.75 -12.06 -1.19
C VAL A 114 3.90 -12.82 -1.83
N ALA A 115 5.03 -12.98 -1.15
CA ALA A 115 6.15 -13.78 -1.64
C ALA A 115 5.80 -15.26 -1.79
N GLN A 116 4.95 -15.81 -0.91
CA GLN A 116 4.43 -17.18 -1.07
C GLN A 116 3.45 -17.26 -2.24
N LEU A 117 2.54 -16.29 -2.37
CA LEU A 117 1.62 -16.22 -3.52
C LEU A 117 2.36 -16.10 -4.87
N ALA A 118 3.50 -15.40 -4.90
CA ALA A 118 4.33 -15.26 -6.10
C ALA A 118 5.00 -16.58 -6.55
N GLN A 119 4.95 -17.64 -5.74
CA GLN A 119 5.49 -18.97 -6.06
C GLN A 119 4.41 -19.93 -6.59
N GLU A 120 3.15 -19.52 -6.64
CA GLU A 120 2.05 -20.38 -7.08
C GLU A 120 2.06 -20.61 -8.60
N GLU A 121 2.23 -21.87 -9.00
CA GLU A 121 2.30 -22.27 -10.41
C GLU A 121 0.93 -22.20 -11.13
N GLU A 122 -0.18 -22.19 -10.37
CA GLU A 122 -1.53 -22.06 -10.94
C GLU A 122 -1.79 -20.67 -11.54
N LEU A 123 -0.99 -19.66 -11.18
CA LEU A 123 -1.14 -18.31 -11.68
C LEU A 123 -0.60 -18.15 -13.12
N PRO A 124 -1.34 -17.47 -14.01
CA PRO A 124 -0.81 -17.07 -15.30
C PRO A 124 0.48 -16.26 -15.15
N LYS A 125 1.42 -16.45 -16.09
CA LYS A 125 2.76 -15.82 -16.04
C LYS A 125 2.73 -14.30 -15.84
N ASN A 126 1.79 -13.59 -16.45
CA ASN A 126 1.63 -12.15 -16.30
C ASN A 126 1.11 -11.74 -14.90
N MET A 127 0.22 -12.54 -14.31
CA MET A 127 -0.19 -12.34 -12.91
C MET A 127 0.96 -12.62 -11.96
N LEU A 128 1.70 -13.71 -12.18
CA LEU A 128 2.88 -14.04 -11.39
C LEU A 128 3.90 -12.89 -11.39
N GLN A 129 4.18 -12.31 -12.56
CA GLN A 129 5.05 -11.13 -12.67
C GLN A 129 4.52 -9.93 -11.88
N SER A 130 3.21 -9.67 -11.92
CA SER A 130 2.62 -8.56 -11.17
C SER A 130 2.65 -8.78 -9.65
N VAL A 131 2.39 -10.02 -9.20
CA VAL A 131 2.48 -10.39 -7.77
C VAL A 131 3.93 -10.34 -7.32
N GLN A 132 4.88 -10.78 -8.15
CA GLN A 132 6.31 -10.67 -7.86
C GLN A 132 6.77 -9.21 -7.74
N ALA A 133 6.33 -8.34 -8.66
CA ALA A 133 6.65 -6.91 -8.56
C ALA A 133 6.14 -6.29 -7.26
N LEU A 134 4.95 -6.68 -6.81
CA LEU A 134 4.43 -6.28 -5.50
C LEU A 134 5.27 -6.85 -4.35
N ALA A 135 5.66 -8.12 -4.42
CA ALA A 135 6.51 -8.76 -3.41
C ALA A 135 7.85 -8.04 -3.27
N ASP A 136 8.50 -7.75 -4.40
CA ASP A 136 9.79 -7.05 -4.46
C ASP A 136 9.68 -5.63 -3.89
N HIS A 137 8.59 -4.92 -4.21
CA HIS A 137 8.31 -3.60 -3.66
C HIS A 137 8.15 -3.63 -2.14
N LEU A 138 7.38 -4.59 -1.61
CA LEU A 138 7.16 -4.72 -0.17
C LEU A 138 8.46 -5.06 0.58
N ALA A 139 9.37 -5.82 -0.06
CA ALA A 139 10.69 -6.13 0.48
C ALA A 139 11.63 -4.91 0.54
N GLN A 140 11.35 -3.87 -0.23
CA GLN A 140 12.16 -2.64 -0.33
C GLN A 140 11.58 -1.48 0.50
N ILE A 141 10.90 -1.78 1.61
CA ILE A 141 10.38 -0.74 2.50
C ILE A 141 11.49 0.20 2.98
N PRO A 142 11.36 1.53 2.80
CA PRO A 142 12.36 2.49 3.24
C PRO A 142 12.57 2.46 4.77
N PRO A 143 13.79 2.69 5.26
CA PRO A 143 14.03 2.89 6.69
C PRO A 143 13.44 4.24 7.15
N SER A 144 12.99 4.31 8.40
CA SER A 144 12.26 5.45 8.95
C SER A 144 13.11 6.71 9.20
N ASN A 145 14.42 6.59 9.02
CA ASN A 145 15.39 7.68 9.15
C ASN A 145 15.78 8.30 7.80
N GLN A 146 15.21 7.84 6.69
CA GLN A 146 15.42 8.45 5.39
C GLN A 146 14.40 9.58 5.17
N PRO A 147 14.89 10.82 4.91
CA PRO A 147 14.04 11.97 4.62
C PRO A 147 13.41 11.89 3.23
#